data_AF-A0A830B3B8-F1
#
_entry.id   AF-A0A830B3B8-F1
#
_cell.length_a   1.000
_cell.length_b   1.000
_cell.length_c   1.000
_cell.angle_alpha   90.00
_cell.angle_beta   90.00
_cell.angle_gamma   90.00
#
_symmetry.space_group_name_H-M   'P 1'
#
loop_
_entity.id
_entity.type
_entity.pdbx_description
1 polymer ?
#
loop_
_entity_poly.entity_id
_entity_poly.type
_entity_poly.pdbx_seq_one_letter_code
_entity_poly.pdbx_strand_id
1 'polypeptide(L)'
;MLMWLAPIAIIYGFNHNLFPGSTQLSSESTTLWSGLLAVISVNVVIVFYIYSAMKEPSDKHEPDAKFLADAKASIKQTAPTPTEVGPSSDRDKQE
;
A
#
# COMPACT_ATOMS: atom_id res chain seq x y z
N MET A 1 -1.67 5.35 -17.35
CA MET A 1 -1.50 6.45 -18.33
C MET A 1 -1.49 7.85 -17.74
N LEU A 2 -1.96 8.12 -16.51
CA LEU A 2 -1.88 9.49 -15.96
C LEU A 2 -0.47 9.85 -15.44
N MET A 3 0.27 8.87 -14.93
CA MET A 3 1.58 9.06 -14.29
C MET A 3 2.65 9.68 -15.21
N TRP A 4 2.74 9.22 -16.46
CA TRP A 4 3.66 9.81 -17.45
C TRP A 4 3.11 11.09 -18.10
N LEU A 5 1.79 11.30 -18.06
CA LEU A 5 1.11 12.34 -18.83
C LEU A 5 1.01 13.62 -18.01
N ALA A 6 0.88 13.50 -16.69
CA ALA A 6 0.81 14.65 -15.79
C ALA A 6 2.06 15.56 -15.88
N PRO A 7 3.31 15.06 -15.82
CA PRO A 7 4.48 15.92 -15.96
C PRO A 7 4.56 16.59 -17.34
N ILE A 8 4.24 15.85 -18.39
CA ILE A 8 4.25 16.36 -19.77
C ILE A 8 3.19 17.45 -19.94
N ALA A 9 1.97 17.23 -19.42
CA ALA A 9 0.87 18.20 -19.50
C ALA A 9 1.15 19.47 -18.71
N ILE A 10 1.75 19.35 -17.51
CA ILE A 10 2.14 20.49 -16.67
C ILE A 10 3.17 21.36 -17.40
N ILE A 11 4.21 20.74 -17.96
CA ILE A 11 5.25 21.47 -18.72
C ILE A 11 4.66 22.07 -19.99
N TYR A 12 3.84 21.32 -20.73
CA TYR A 12 3.19 21.79 -21.95
C TYR A 12 2.32 23.03 -21.68
N GLY A 13 1.52 22.99 -20.61
CA GLY A 13 0.68 24.11 -20.21
C GLY A 13 1.47 25.33 -19.75
N PHE A 14 2.61 25.12 -19.09
CA PHE A 14 3.53 26.20 -18.73
C PHE A 14 4.11 26.88 -19.97
N ASN A 15 4.55 26.09 -20.95
CA ASN A 15 5.14 26.62 -22.18
C ASN A 15 4.11 27.28 -23.11
N HIS A 16 2.84 26.85 -23.06
CA HIS A 16 1.72 27.46 -23.82
C HIS A 16 1.00 28.59 -23.08
N ASN A 17 1.58 29.12 -21.99
CA ASN A 17 1.00 30.23 -21.24
C ASN A 17 -0.41 29.99 -20.70
N LEU A 18 -0.74 28.74 -20.38
CA LEU A 18 -2.03 28.38 -19.77
C LEU A 18 -2.11 28.82 -18.30
N PHE A 19 -0.97 29.17 -17.69
CA PHE A 19 -0.90 29.67 -16.32
C PHE A 19 -0.99 31.21 -16.30
N PRO A 20 -1.98 31.79 -15.61
CA PRO A 20 -2.09 33.24 -15.51
C PRO A 20 -0.82 33.81 -14.85
N GLY A 21 -0.14 34.73 -15.55
CA GLY A 21 1.11 35.36 -15.09
C GLY A 21 2.40 34.82 -15.72
N SER A 22 2.37 33.73 -16.49
CA SER A 22 3.57 33.22 -17.19
C SER A 22 3.91 33.97 -18.48
N THR A 23 2.96 34.72 -19.04
CA THR A 23 3.10 35.42 -20.34
C THR A 23 4.11 36.57 -20.35
N GLN A 24 4.53 37.06 -19.18
CA GLN A 24 5.47 38.17 -19.06
C GLN A 24 6.92 37.72 -18.83
N LEU A 25 7.17 36.40 -18.81
CA LEU A 25 8.52 35.88 -18.60
C LEU A 25 9.37 36.03 -19.86
N SER A 26 10.62 36.44 -19.68
CA SER A 26 11.63 36.39 -20.75
C SER A 26 11.88 34.93 -21.17
N SER A 27 12.33 34.71 -22.41
CA SER A 27 12.61 33.38 -22.96
C SER A 27 13.61 32.59 -22.10
N GLU A 28 14.63 33.26 -21.58
CA GLU A 28 15.63 32.69 -20.67
C GLU A 28 14.99 32.23 -19.35
N SER A 29 14.16 33.09 -18.75
CA SER A 29 13.45 32.78 -17.51
C SER A 29 12.47 31.63 -17.70
N THR A 30 11.77 31.56 -18.84
CA THR A 30 10.82 30.48 -19.16
C THR A 30 11.52 29.13 -19.19
N THR A 31 12.72 29.06 -19.76
CA THR A 31 13.51 27.81 -19.82
C THR A 31 13.94 27.36 -18.42
N LEU A 32 14.44 28.28 -17.59
CA LEU A 32 14.86 27.99 -16.22
C LEU A 32 13.67 27.53 -15.36
N TRP A 33 12.55 28.25 -15.42
CA TRP A 33 11.33 27.89 -14.70
C TRP A 33 10.71 26.59 -15.19
N SER A 34 10.73 26.33 -16.50
CA SER A 34 10.26 25.08 -17.07
C SER A 34 11.11 23.90 -16.59
N GLY A 35 12.44 24.05 -16.55
CA GLY A 35 13.34 23.02 -16.02
C GLY A 35 13.08 22.75 -14.54
N LEU A 36 12.95 23.79 -13.73
CA LEU A 36 12.62 23.67 -12.31
C LEU A 36 11.26 22.98 -12.11
N LEU A 37 10.25 23.39 -12.87
CA LEU A 37 8.90 22.83 -12.81
C LEU A 37 8.89 21.35 -13.24
N ALA A 38 9.71 20.97 -14.22
CA ALA A 38 9.88 19.59 -14.63
C ALA A 38 10.40 18.71 -13.49
N VAL A 39 11.46 19.15 -12.80
CA VAL A 39 12.05 18.44 -11.66
C VAL A 39 11.04 18.31 -10.52
N ILE A 40 10.35 19.39 -10.16
CA ILE A 40 9.30 19.38 -9.13
C ILE A 40 8.17 18.43 -9.51
N SER A 41 7.69 18.51 -10.76
CA SER A 41 6.56 17.72 -11.23
C SER A 41 6.84 16.22 -11.15
N VAL A 42 8.03 15.78 -11.55
CA VAL A 42 8.41 14.36 -11.47
C VAL A 42 8.48 13.92 -10.01
N ASN A 43 9.06 14.72 -9.13
CA ASN A 43 9.14 14.41 -7.69
C ASN A 43 7.77 14.25 -7.05
N VAL A 44 6.80 15.13 -7.37
CA VAL A 44 5.42 15.01 -6.87
C VAL A 44 4.78 13.71 -7.35
N VAL A 45 4.95 13.35 -8.62
CA VAL A 45 4.42 12.09 -9.18
C VAL A 45 5.04 10.87 -8.51
N ILE A 46 6.34 10.90 -8.23
CA ILE A 46 7.03 9.82 -7.50
C ILE A 46 6.48 9.68 -6.08
N VAL A 47 6.35 10.77 -5.33
CA VAL A 47 5.79 10.75 -3.98
C VAL A 47 4.36 10.22 -3.99
N PHE A 48 3.54 10.68 -4.94
CA PHE A 48 2.17 10.20 -5.10
C PHE A 48 2.12 8.70 -5.44
N TYR A 49 3.03 8.22 -6.28
CA TYR A 49 3.14 6.81 -6.62
C TYR A 49 3.50 5.97 -5.40
N ILE A 50 4.52 6.39 -4.63
CA ILE A 50 4.94 5.70 -3.42
C ILE A 50 3.79 5.68 -2.40
N TYR A 51 3.13 6.82 -2.18
CA TYR A 51 1.96 6.91 -1.30
C TYR A 51 0.83 5.97 -1.74
N SER A 52 0.52 5.95 -3.03
CA SER A 52 -0.51 5.08 -3.58
C SER A 52 -0.13 3.60 -3.48
N ALA A 53 1.16 3.27 -3.64
CA ALA A 53 1.67 1.91 -3.47
C ALA A 53 1.67 1.46 -2.00
N MET A 54 1.88 2.38 -1.06
CA MET A 54 1.80 2.11 0.38
C MET A 54 0.36 2.01 0.91
N LYS A 55 -0.63 2.51 0.16
CA LYS A 55 -2.05 2.25 0.47
C LYS A 55 -2.39 0.81 0.09
N GLU A 56 -2.08 -0.10 1.01
CA GLU A 56 -2.51 -1.49 0.94
C GLU A 56 -4.05 -1.55 0.81
N PRO A 57 -4.62 -2.36 -0.10
CA PRO A 57 -6.05 -2.62 -0.09
C PRO A 57 -6.36 -3.33 1.21
N SER A 58 -7.02 -2.63 2.13
CA SER A 58 -7.60 -3.19 3.36
C SER A 58 -8.80 -4.07 3.02
N ASP A 59 -8.72 -4.88 1.95
CA ASP A 59 -9.58 -6.04 1.80
C ASP A 59 -9.02 -7.06 2.79
N LYS A 60 -9.52 -6.93 4.02
CA LYS A 60 -9.37 -7.97 5.04
C LYS A 60 -9.91 -9.24 4.40
N HIS A 61 -9.01 -10.16 4.07
CA HIS A 61 -9.38 -11.51 3.70
C HIS A 61 -10.21 -12.05 4.88
N GLU A 62 -11.54 -12.15 4.71
CA GLU A 62 -12.37 -12.78 5.72
C GLU A 62 -11.84 -14.20 5.89
N PRO A 63 -11.45 -14.59 7.12
CA PRO A 63 -11.00 -15.95 7.35
C PRO A 63 -12.11 -16.90 6.96
N ASP A 64 -11.77 -17.89 6.13
CA ASP A 64 -12.73 -18.86 5.64
C ASP A 64 -13.54 -19.43 6.81
N ALA A 65 -14.88 -19.31 6.70
CA ALA A 65 -15.83 -19.60 7.76
C ALA A 65 -15.65 -21.03 8.30
N LYS A 66 -15.11 -21.95 7.47
CA LYS A 66 -14.76 -23.30 7.88
C LYS A 66 -13.62 -23.34 8.91
N PHE A 67 -12.57 -22.54 8.74
CA PHE A 67 -11.48 -22.43 9.72
C PHE A 67 -11.96 -21.83 11.04
N LEU A 68 -12.86 -20.84 11.01
CA LEU A 68 -13.47 -20.29 12.22
C LEU A 68 -14.30 -21.34 12.98
N ALA A 69 -15.06 -22.16 12.25
CA ALA A 69 -15.85 -23.24 12.84
C ALA A 69 -14.95 -24.30 13.48
N ASP A 70 -13.92 -24.75 12.76
CA ASP A 70 -13.00 -25.79 13.23
C ASP A 70 -12.16 -25.32 14.43
N ALA A 71 -11.66 -24.07 14.41
CA ALA A 71 -10.93 -23.50 15.55
C ALA A 71 -11.82 -23.34 16.79
N LYS A 72 -13.08 -22.90 16.61
CA LYS A 72 -14.04 -22.80 17.71
C LYS A 72 -14.43 -24.18 18.26
N ALA A 73 -14.51 -25.20 17.41
CA ALA A 73 -14.76 -26.58 17.83
C ALA A 73 -13.57 -27.15 18.61
N SER A 74 -12.34 -26.89 18.15
CA SER A 74 -11.10 -27.30 18.84
C SER A 74 -10.99 -26.71 20.25
N ILE A 75 -11.26 -25.42 20.43
CA ILE A 75 -11.27 -24.78 21.76
C ILE A 75 -12.31 -25.42 22.69
N LYS A 76 -13.47 -25.81 22.17
CA LYS A 76 -14.53 -26.45 22.95
C LYS A 76 -14.17 -27.89 23.36
N GLN A 77 -13.35 -28.59 22.58
CA GLN A 77 -12.86 -29.92 22.91
C GLN A 77 -11.80 -29.91 24.02
N THR A 78 -11.05 -28.81 24.16
CA THR A 78 -9.98 -28.66 25.15
C THR A 78 -10.46 -28.00 26.47
N ALA A 79 -11.74 -27.65 26.59
CA ALA A 79 -12.32 -27.25 27.87
C ALA A 79 -12.25 -28.46 28.84
N PRO A 80 -11.57 -28.35 29.99
CA PRO A 80 -11.34 -29.49 30.86
C PRO A 80 -12.66 -29.94 31.47
N THR A 81 -13.06 -31.18 31.16
CA THR A 81 -13.98 -31.91 32.02
C THR A 81 -13.27 -32.07 33.39
N PRO A 82 -13.79 -31.50 34.49
CA PRO A 82 -13.35 -31.94 35.79
C PRO A 82 -13.92 -33.34 36.02
N THR A 83 -13.12 -34.25 36.57
CA THR A 83 -13.38 -35.69 36.78
C THR A 83 -13.12 -36.49 35.49
N GLU A 84 -12.11 -37.37 35.41
CA GLU A 84 -11.88 -38.52 36.27
C GLU A 84 -10.43 -39.04 36.12
N VAL A 85 -9.88 -39.53 37.22
CA VAL A 85 -8.56 -40.16 37.37
C VAL A 85 -8.46 -41.51 36.64
N GLY A 86 -7.33 -41.79 35.98
CA GLY A 86 -6.98 -43.14 35.48
C GLY A 86 -5.69 -43.17 34.64
N PRO A 87 -4.84 -44.22 34.74
CA PRO A 87 -3.42 -44.05 35.08
C PRO A 87 -2.42 -44.01 33.90
N SER A 88 -1.24 -43.51 34.27
CA SER A 88 0.06 -43.58 33.60
C SER A 88 0.26 -44.77 32.65
N SER A 89 0.73 -44.50 31.44
CA SER A 89 1.53 -45.43 30.67
C SER A 89 2.83 -44.74 30.26
N ASP A 90 3.85 -44.89 31.11
CA ASP A 90 5.26 -44.74 30.76
C ASP A 90 5.53 -45.51 29.45
N ARG A 91 5.93 -44.80 28.40
CA ARG A 91 6.46 -45.41 27.19
C ARG A 91 7.97 -45.45 27.32
N ASP A 92 8.45 -46.63 27.74
CA ASP A 92 9.86 -46.99 27.71
C ASP A 92 10.46 -46.75 26.33
N LYS A 93 11.61 -46.09 26.36
CA LYS A 93 12.50 -45.84 25.24
C LYS A 93 13.27 -47.15 24.98
N GLN A 94 13.12 -47.74 23.81
CA GLN A 94 13.96 -48.87 23.38
C GLN A 94 14.79 -48.47 22.15
N GLU A 95 16.09 -48.75 22.28
CA GLU A 95 17.21 -48.47 21.36
C GLU A 95 17.09 -49.16 20.00
#